data_AF-A0A0U3K2X2-F1
#
_entry.id   AF-A0A0U3K2X2-F1
#
_cell.length_a   1.000
_cell.length_b   1.000
_cell.length_c   1.000
_cell.angle_alpha   90.00
_cell.angle_beta   90.00
_cell.angle_gamma   90.00
#
_symmetry.space_group_name_H-M   'P 1'
#
loop_
_entity.id
_entity.type
_entity.pdbx_description
1 polymer ?
#
loop_
_entity_poly.entity_id
_entity_poly.type
_entity_poly.pdbx_seq_one_letter_code
_entity_poly.pdbx_strand_id
1 'polypeptide(L)'
;MKPSFKLDEHPRRPRPLLSEPPVGYFDQLPMRVMARLPQAEAREAATGWGWLARLSPALRTGLASVAVLGGFAASFYLSGPQAAGPAGVAATSLDAVPRTELVGYLLTSGARVENSDLVVLTAADPNLTNGFLHASEAELTEALDAQPSEDLTYL
;
A
#
# COMPACT_ATOMS: atom_id res chain seq x y z
N MET A 1 -17.04 49.56 6.41
CA MET A 1 -18.22 49.66 5.54
C MET A 1 -17.96 48.82 4.29
N LYS A 2 -18.79 47.82 4.00
CA LYS A 2 -18.63 46.98 2.79
C LYS A 2 -19.35 47.68 1.62
N PRO A 3 -18.68 47.94 0.48
CA PRO A 3 -19.33 48.57 -0.66
C PRO A 3 -20.44 47.65 -1.21
N SER A 4 -21.58 48.22 -1.55
CA SER A 4 -22.70 47.51 -2.15
C SER A 4 -22.32 47.00 -3.53
N PHE A 5 -22.34 45.68 -3.71
CA PHE A 5 -22.06 45.03 -4.99
C PHE A 5 -23.22 45.29 -5.94
N LYS A 6 -23.03 46.19 -6.92
CA LYS A 6 -24.01 46.47 -7.96
C LYS A 6 -23.77 45.56 -9.16
N LEU A 7 -24.66 44.57 -9.32
CA LEU A 7 -24.62 43.59 -10.40
C LEU A 7 -24.59 44.22 -11.80
N ASP A 8 -25.14 45.43 -11.93
CA ASP A 8 -25.30 46.13 -13.21
C ASP A 8 -24.05 46.85 -13.70
N GLU A 9 -23.05 47.06 -12.82
CA GLU A 9 -21.78 47.73 -13.18
C GLU A 9 -20.74 46.74 -13.73
N HIS A 10 -21.03 45.43 -13.74
CA HIS A 10 -20.12 44.45 -14.32
C HIS A 10 -20.29 44.33 -15.84
N PRO A 11 -19.21 44.47 -16.63
CA PRO A 11 -19.26 44.30 -18.08
C PRO A 11 -19.66 42.87 -18.42
N ARG A 12 -20.92 42.68 -18.82
CA ARG A 12 -21.42 41.40 -19.32
C ARG A 12 -20.65 41.09 -20.59
N ARG A 13 -19.83 40.03 -20.56
CA ARG A 13 -19.10 39.57 -21.75
C ARG A 13 -20.13 39.37 -22.88
N PRO A 14 -19.93 39.98 -24.06
CA PRO A 14 -20.70 39.64 -25.24
C PRO A 14 -20.20 38.28 -25.73
N ARG A 15 -20.58 37.21 -25.02
CA ARG A 15 -20.43 35.85 -25.55
C ARG A 15 -21.62 35.63 -26.47
N PRO A 16 -21.41 35.43 -27.79
CA PRO A 16 -22.49 34.92 -28.62
C PRO A 16 -22.91 33.57 -28.03
N LEU A 17 -24.22 33.38 -27.83
CA LEU A 17 -24.77 32.07 -27.49
C LEU A 17 -24.40 31.15 -28.66
N LEU A 18 -23.52 30.18 -28.43
CA LEU A 18 -22.93 29.32 -29.48
C LEU A 18 -23.97 28.48 -30.24
N SER A 19 -25.24 28.53 -29.82
CA SER A 19 -26.42 28.05 -30.52
C SER A 19 -27.64 28.48 -29.71
N GLU A 20 -28.78 28.72 -30.36
CA GLU A 20 -30.05 28.81 -29.63
C GLU A 20 -30.33 27.48 -28.92
N PRO A 21 -30.76 27.51 -27.64
CA PRO A 21 -31.07 26.30 -26.92
C PRO A 21 -32.26 25.58 -27.59
N PRO A 22 -32.27 24.25 -27.62
CA PRO A 22 -33.40 23.49 -28.16
C PRO A 22 -34.73 23.91 -27.54
N VAL A 23 -35.81 23.88 -28.33
CA VAL A 23 -37.17 24.20 -27.88
C VAL A 23 -37.50 23.37 -26.62
N GLY A 24 -37.94 24.04 -25.56
CA GLY A 24 -38.29 23.41 -24.28
C GLY A 24 -37.11 23.07 -23.35
N TYR A 25 -35.88 23.48 -23.68
CA TYR A 25 -34.71 23.24 -22.82
C TYR A 25 -34.88 23.80 -21.40
N PHE A 26 -35.40 25.02 -21.27
CA PHE A 26 -35.64 25.65 -19.97
C PHE A 26 -36.79 25.01 -19.19
N ASP A 27 -37.78 24.43 -19.87
CA ASP A 27 -38.89 23.72 -19.23
C ASP A 27 -38.43 22.39 -18.63
N GLN A 28 -37.43 21.75 -19.24
CA GLN A 28 -36.84 20.50 -18.75
C GLN A 28 -35.73 20.73 -17.71
N LEU A 29 -35.25 21.96 -17.56
CA LEU A 29 -34.13 22.28 -16.67
C LEU A 29 -34.44 21.98 -15.20
N PRO A 30 -35.61 22.34 -14.63
CA PRO A 30 -35.93 22.05 -13.24
C PRO A 30 -35.88 20.55 -12.93
N MET A 31 -36.45 19.73 -13.81
CA MET A 31 -36.42 18.27 -13.69
C MET A 31 -34.99 17.72 -13.77
N ARG A 32 -34.18 18.21 -14.72
CA ARG A 32 -32.79 17.77 -14.88
C ARG A 32 -31.89 18.20 -13.72
N VAL A 33 -32.14 19.36 -13.12
CA VAL A 33 -31.43 19.83 -11.92
C VAL A 33 -31.85 18.98 -10.72
N MET A 34 -33.15 18.71 -10.55
CA MET A 34 -33.66 17.87 -9.46
C MET A 34 -33.16 16.43 -9.53
N ALA A 35 -33.04 15.86 -10.73
CA ALA A 35 -32.48 14.53 -10.95
C ALA A 35 -30.97 14.44 -10.64
N ARG A 36 -30.25 15.57 -10.66
CA ARG A 36 -28.80 15.64 -10.39
C ARG A 36 -28.48 15.91 -8.93
N LEU A 37 -29.47 16.34 -8.13
CA LEU A 37 -29.28 16.46 -6.70
C LEU A 37 -29.17 15.04 -6.13
N PRO A 38 -28.09 14.74 -5.37
CA PRO A 38 -27.99 13.47 -4.70
C PRO A 38 -29.17 13.37 -3.74
N GLN A 39 -30.16 12.55 -4.09
CA GLN A 39 -31.22 12.16 -3.16
C GLN A 39 -30.56 11.37 -2.04
N ALA A 40 -30.20 12.06 -0.97
CA ALA A 40 -29.53 11.49 0.20
C ALA A 40 -30.31 10.30 0.77
N GLU A 41 -31.64 10.32 0.64
CA GLU A 41 -32.54 9.28 1.16
C GLU A 41 -32.56 7.99 0.32
N ALA A 42 -32.25 8.05 -0.98
CA ALA A 42 -32.29 6.86 -1.85
C ALA A 42 -31.04 5.97 -1.71
N ARG A 43 -29.94 6.51 -1.18
CA ARG A 43 -28.67 5.77 -1.04
C ARG A 43 -28.59 4.94 0.24
N GLU A 44 -29.48 5.19 1.20
CA GLU A 44 -29.47 4.48 2.50
C GLU A 44 -30.31 3.19 2.51
N ALA A 45 -31.18 2.96 1.50
CA ALA A 45 -32.27 1.97 1.64
C ALA A 45 -32.21 0.68 0.79
N ALA A 46 -31.35 0.52 -0.22
CA ALA A 46 -31.41 -0.67 -1.07
C ALA A 46 -30.01 -1.08 -1.53
N THR A 47 -29.38 -2.06 -0.87
CA THR A 47 -29.73 -3.47 -1.07
C THR A 47 -29.51 -4.31 0.21
N GLY A 48 -30.59 -4.70 0.87
CA GLY A 48 -30.64 -5.91 1.72
C GLY A 48 -30.44 -5.75 3.24
N TRP A 49 -30.00 -4.60 3.75
CA TRP A 49 -29.61 -4.43 5.17
C TRP A 49 -30.54 -3.54 6.00
N GLY A 50 -31.78 -3.28 5.54
CA GLY A 50 -32.74 -2.42 6.24
C GLY A 50 -33.10 -2.90 7.67
N TRP A 51 -32.93 -4.18 7.98
CA TRP A 51 -33.13 -4.70 9.35
C TRP A 51 -32.00 -4.30 10.31
N LEU A 52 -30.76 -4.15 9.82
CA LEU A 52 -29.63 -3.64 10.60
C LEU A 52 -29.84 -2.17 10.97
N ALA A 53 -30.53 -1.42 10.12
CA ALA A 53 -30.96 -0.04 10.40
C ALA A 53 -32.03 0.07 11.51
N ARG A 54 -32.57 -1.06 12.00
CA ARG A 54 -33.47 -1.13 13.16
C ARG A 54 -32.75 -1.46 14.46
N LEU A 55 -31.48 -1.91 14.41
CA LEU A 55 -30.67 -2.20 15.58
C LEU A 55 -30.08 -0.90 16.16
N SER A 56 -29.84 -0.87 17.48
CA SER A 56 -29.19 0.25 18.14
C SER A 56 -27.77 0.49 17.58
N PRO A 57 -27.27 1.73 17.55
CA PRO A 57 -25.98 2.05 16.94
C PRO A 57 -24.81 1.23 17.53
N ALA A 58 -24.84 0.95 18.84
CA ALA A 58 -23.84 0.09 19.50
C ALA A 58 -23.90 -1.38 19.05
N LEU A 59 -25.09 -1.89 18.73
CA LEU A 59 -25.25 -3.27 18.29
C LEU A 59 -24.79 -3.45 16.83
N ARG A 60 -24.90 -2.41 16.01
CA ARG A 60 -24.39 -2.41 14.62
C ARG A 60 -22.87 -2.48 14.60
N THR A 61 -22.18 -1.71 15.43
CA THR A 61 -20.71 -1.74 15.50
C THR A 61 -20.23 -3.06 16.08
N GLY A 62 -20.94 -3.63 17.06
CA GLY A 62 -20.67 -4.97 17.57
C GLY A 62 -20.74 -6.05 16.48
N LEU A 63 -21.84 -6.09 15.72
CA LEU A 63 -22.01 -7.05 14.62
C LEU A 63 -20.97 -6.87 13.51
N ALA A 64 -20.63 -5.63 13.15
CA ALA A 64 -19.59 -5.36 12.16
C ALA A 64 -18.22 -5.90 12.61
N SER A 65 -17.83 -5.65 13.85
CA SER A 65 -16.57 -6.17 14.41
C SER A 65 -16.55 -7.69 14.45
N VAL A 66 -17.66 -8.34 14.84
CA VAL A 66 -17.78 -9.81 14.85
C VAL A 66 -17.71 -10.38 13.43
N ALA A 67 -18.34 -9.74 12.45
CA ALA A 67 -18.29 -10.17 11.07
C ALA A 67 -16.87 -10.07 10.49
N VAL A 68 -16.15 -8.98 10.77
CA VAL A 68 -14.75 -8.80 10.35
C VAL A 68 -13.84 -9.82 11.03
N LEU A 69 -13.95 -9.98 12.35
CA LEU A 69 -13.11 -10.91 13.10
C LEU A 69 -13.40 -12.37 12.72
N GLY A 70 -14.67 -12.72 12.57
CA GLY A 70 -15.11 -14.04 12.12
C GLY A 70 -14.67 -14.34 10.69
N GLY A 71 -14.79 -13.38 9.77
CA GLY A 71 -14.30 -13.52 8.40
C GLY A 71 -12.79 -13.68 8.33
N PHE A 72 -12.04 -12.92 9.14
CA PHE A 72 -10.60 -13.05 9.27
C PHE A 72 -10.21 -14.44 9.80
N ALA A 73 -10.83 -14.89 10.90
CA ALA A 73 -10.56 -16.20 11.48
C ALA A 73 -10.92 -17.35 10.53
N ALA A 74 -12.06 -17.25 9.83
CA ALA A 74 -12.48 -18.23 8.83
C ALA A 74 -11.52 -18.25 7.63
N SER A 75 -11.06 -17.09 7.15
CA SER A 75 -10.06 -16.99 6.09
C SER A 75 -8.73 -17.63 6.51
N PHE A 76 -8.29 -17.38 7.74
CA PHE A 76 -7.09 -18.02 8.31
C PHE A 76 -7.25 -19.53 8.42
N TYR A 77 -8.43 -19.99 8.85
CA TYR A 77 -8.71 -21.43 8.99
C TYR A 77 -8.76 -22.14 7.62
N LEU A 78 -9.38 -21.52 6.61
CA LEU A 78 -9.44 -22.06 5.25
C LEU A 78 -8.11 -21.98 4.50
N SER A 79 -7.28 -20.97 4.78
CA SER A 79 -5.98 -20.79 4.12
C SER A 79 -4.92 -21.82 4.55
N GLY A 80 -5.23 -22.68 5.53
CA GLY A 80 -4.30 -23.70 6.03
C GLY A 80 -3.01 -23.09 6.62
N PRO A 81 -2.00 -23.90 6.96
CA PRO A 81 -0.69 -23.41 7.37
C PRO A 81 0.09 -22.91 6.15
N GLN A 82 -0.43 -21.88 5.49
CA GLN A 82 0.35 -21.03 4.59
C GLN A 82 0.56 -19.67 5.26
N ALA A 83 1.04 -19.72 6.51
CA ALA A 83 1.63 -18.58 7.20
C ALA A 83 3.08 -18.38 6.71
N ALA A 84 3.27 -18.36 5.40
CA ALA A 84 4.40 -17.69 4.78
C ALA A 84 3.83 -16.37 4.27
N GLY A 85 4.06 -15.29 5.02
CA GLY A 85 3.89 -13.94 4.47
C GLY A 85 4.71 -13.79 3.17
N PRO A 86 4.65 -12.64 2.48
CA PRO A 86 5.41 -12.43 1.24
C PRO A 86 6.92 -12.80 1.38
N ALA A 87 7.48 -12.74 2.58
CA ALA A 87 8.82 -13.19 2.92
C ALA A 87 9.06 -14.73 2.78
N GLY A 88 8.08 -15.59 3.09
CA GLY A 88 8.27 -17.04 3.01
C GLY A 88 8.16 -17.60 1.59
N VAL A 89 7.34 -16.97 0.74
CA VAL A 89 7.31 -17.25 -0.72
C VAL A 89 8.56 -16.69 -1.41
N ALA A 90 9.08 -15.55 -0.95
CA ALA A 90 10.37 -15.03 -1.38
C ALA A 90 11.52 -15.97 -0.98
N ALA A 91 11.52 -16.53 0.24
CA ALA A 91 12.56 -17.45 0.68
C ALA A 91 12.63 -18.74 -0.15
N THR A 92 11.48 -19.34 -0.51
CA THR A 92 11.45 -20.55 -1.36
C THR A 92 11.82 -20.27 -2.82
N SER A 93 11.56 -19.06 -3.31
CA SER A 93 11.98 -18.64 -4.65
C SER A 93 13.45 -18.22 -4.70
N LEU A 94 13.99 -17.66 -3.62
CA LEU A 94 15.42 -17.31 -3.49
C LEU A 94 16.32 -18.55 -3.35
N ASP A 95 15.86 -19.61 -2.68
CA ASP A 95 16.62 -20.88 -2.57
C ASP A 95 16.75 -21.60 -3.93
N ALA A 96 15.86 -21.28 -4.88
CA ALA A 96 15.93 -21.76 -6.26
C ALA A 96 16.85 -20.93 -7.16
N VAL A 97 17.34 -19.76 -6.71
CA VAL A 97 18.23 -18.90 -7.52
C VAL A 97 19.69 -19.32 -7.31
N PRO A 98 20.45 -19.61 -8.38
CA PRO A 98 21.87 -19.96 -8.29
C PRO A 98 22.68 -18.84 -7.61
N ARG A 99 23.56 -19.21 -6.67
CA ARG A 99 24.42 -18.26 -5.94
C ARG A 99 25.26 -17.37 -6.85
N THR A 100 25.64 -17.86 -8.02
CA THR A 100 26.38 -17.10 -9.03
C THR A 100 25.58 -15.94 -9.62
N GLU A 101 24.27 -16.10 -9.78
CA GLU A 101 23.39 -15.02 -10.26
C GLU A 101 23.10 -13.99 -9.18
N LEU A 102 23.03 -14.40 -7.91
CA LEU A 102 22.90 -13.48 -6.78
C LEU A 102 24.12 -12.57 -6.66
N VAL A 103 25.32 -13.13 -6.74
CA VAL A 103 26.57 -12.35 -6.72
C VAL A 103 26.65 -11.43 -7.94
N GLY A 104 26.28 -11.93 -9.13
CA GLY A 104 26.20 -11.12 -10.34
C GLY A 104 25.21 -9.96 -10.21
N TYR A 105 24.03 -10.19 -9.63
CA TYR A 105 23.04 -9.16 -9.37
C TYR A 105 23.56 -8.15 -8.35
N LEU A 106 24.15 -8.56 -7.23
CA LEU A 106 24.70 -7.64 -6.23
C LEU A 106 25.82 -6.76 -6.79
N LEU A 107 26.68 -7.32 -7.65
CA LEU A 107 27.77 -6.59 -8.30
C LEU A 107 27.28 -5.65 -9.40
N THR A 108 26.24 -6.04 -10.14
CA THR A 108 25.75 -5.30 -11.33
C THR A 108 24.68 -4.27 -11.00
N SER A 109 23.78 -4.57 -10.05
CA SER A 109 22.63 -3.72 -9.71
C SER A 109 22.98 -2.59 -8.74
N GLY A 110 24.21 -2.57 -8.19
CA GLY A 110 24.62 -1.57 -7.21
C GLY A 110 23.76 -1.60 -5.94
N ALA A 111 23.04 -2.71 -5.71
CA ALA A 111 22.23 -2.93 -4.53
C ALA A 111 23.14 -2.98 -3.31
N ARG A 112 23.25 -1.84 -2.63
CA ARG A 112 23.92 -1.74 -1.34
C ARG A 112 23.03 -2.47 -0.34
N VAL A 113 23.52 -3.58 0.19
CA VAL A 113 22.85 -4.28 1.30
C VAL A 113 22.80 -3.32 2.48
N GLU A 114 21.61 -2.83 2.82
CA GLU A 114 21.43 -1.89 3.93
C GLU A 114 21.31 -2.66 5.25
N ASN A 115 21.65 -2.00 6.36
CA ASN A 115 21.51 -2.60 7.70
C ASN A 115 20.07 -3.06 7.99
N SER A 116 19.05 -2.43 7.40
CA SER A 116 17.66 -2.87 7.49
C SER A 116 17.43 -4.25 6.87
N ASP A 117 18.11 -4.56 5.77
CA ASP A 117 17.95 -5.84 5.07
C ASP A 117 18.60 -6.98 5.86
N LEU A 118 19.72 -6.68 6.52
CA LEU A 118 20.39 -7.61 7.43
C LEU A 118 19.53 -7.96 8.65
N VAL A 119 18.76 -7.00 9.18
CA VAL A 119 17.82 -7.26 10.29
C VAL A 119 16.73 -8.24 9.88
N VAL A 120 16.23 -8.13 8.64
CA VAL A 120 15.23 -9.07 8.09
C VAL A 120 15.83 -10.47 7.91
N LEU A 121 17.09 -10.57 7.48
CA LEU A 121 17.81 -11.83 7.34
C LEU A 121 18.01 -12.53 8.69
N THR A 122 18.48 -11.81 9.72
CA THR A 122 18.67 -12.38 11.07
C THR A 122 17.34 -12.76 11.73
N ALA A 123 16.26 -12.06 11.42
CA ALA A 123 14.92 -12.42 11.88
C ALA A 123 14.37 -13.67 11.17
N ALA A 124 14.75 -13.91 9.91
CA ALA A 124 14.36 -15.08 9.14
C ALA A 124 15.15 -16.34 9.52
N ASP A 125 16.45 -16.20 9.81
CA ASP A 125 17.30 -17.28 10.30
C ASP A 125 18.23 -16.79 11.44
N PRO A 126 17.86 -17.03 12.72
CA PRO A 126 18.67 -16.62 13.85
C PRO A 126 19.99 -17.41 13.99
N ASN A 127 20.13 -18.56 13.31
CA ASN A 127 21.33 -19.39 13.37
C ASN A 127 22.43 -18.93 12.40
N LEU A 128 22.12 -18.07 11.43
CA LEU A 128 23.09 -17.50 10.49
C LEU A 128 24.26 -16.83 11.24
N THR A 129 23.95 -16.09 12.31
CA THR A 129 24.94 -15.41 13.15
C THR A 129 25.89 -16.39 13.86
N ASN A 130 25.44 -17.60 14.21
CA ASN A 130 26.28 -18.57 14.90
C ASN A 130 27.42 -19.10 14.00
N GLY A 131 27.19 -19.17 12.69
CA GLY A 131 28.23 -19.57 11.73
C GLY A 131 29.33 -18.52 11.56
N PHE A 132 28.98 -17.24 11.57
CA PHE A 132 29.96 -16.15 11.42
C PHE A 132 30.72 -15.84 12.71
N LEU A 133 30.13 -16.11 13.88
CA LEU A 133 30.78 -15.88 15.17
C LEU A 133 31.80 -16.96 15.53
N HIS A 134 31.75 -18.13 14.86
CA HIS A 134 32.70 -19.22 15.03
C HIS A 134 33.59 -19.38 13.80
N ALA A 135 34.36 -18.34 13.47
CA ALA A 135 35.47 -18.50 12.53
C ALA A 135 36.44 -19.56 13.07
N SER A 136 36.75 -20.56 12.26
CA SER A 136 37.72 -21.58 12.64
C SER A 136 39.12 -20.98 12.70
N GLU A 137 40.00 -21.55 13.53
CA GLU A 137 41.40 -21.08 13.68
C GLU A 137 42.16 -21.08 12.34
N ALA A 138 41.83 -22.02 11.46
CA ALA A 138 42.38 -22.11 10.11
C ALA A 138 41.96 -20.92 9.23
N GLU A 139 40.67 -20.57 9.22
CA GLU A 139 40.16 -19.42 8.44
C GLU A 139 40.72 -18.09 8.96
N LEU A 140 40.92 -17.98 10.28
CA LEU A 140 41.53 -16.81 10.91
C LEU A 140 42.99 -16.65 10.50
N THR A 141 43.74 -17.75 10.43
CA THR A 141 45.14 -17.74 10.03
C THR A 141 45.28 -17.41 8.54
N GLU A 142 44.43 -18.00 7.70
CA GLU A 142 44.42 -17.72 6.26
C GLU A 142 44.03 -16.26 5.95
N ALA A 143 43.04 -15.71 6.66
CA ALA A 143 42.67 -14.30 6.52
C ALA A 143 43.79 -13.35 6.98
N LEU A 144 44.55 -13.72 8.02
CA LEU A 144 45.69 -12.96 8.51
C LEU A 144 46.86 -13.00 7.52
N ASP A 145 47.13 -14.17 6.93
CA ASP A 145 48.18 -14.35 5.91
C ASP A 145 47.82 -13.65 4.58
N ALA A 146 46.53 -13.51 4.28
CA ALA A 146 46.04 -12.81 3.09
C ALA A 146 46.05 -11.27 3.23
N GLN A 147 46.33 -10.72 4.42
CA GLN A 147 46.45 -9.28 4.60
C GLN A 147 47.71 -8.76 3.87
N PRO A 148 47.56 -7.86 2.89
CA PRO A 148 48.71 -7.26 2.25
C PRO A 148 49.50 -6.47 3.29
N SER A 149 50.79 -6.77 3.43
CA SER A 149 51.69 -6.02 4.32
C SER A 149 51.79 -4.58 3.80
N GLU A 150 51.22 -3.61 4.52
CA GLU A 150 51.24 -2.19 4.14
C GLU A 150 52.65 -1.55 4.19
N ASP A 151 53.71 -2.34 4.39
CA ASP A 151 55.10 -1.90 4.52
C ASP A 151 55.76 -1.41 3.21
N LEU A 152 55.05 -1.43 2.07
CA LEU A 152 55.61 -0.99 0.77
C LEU A 152 55.12 0.39 0.30
N THR A 153 54.31 1.11 1.09
CA THR A 153 53.77 2.43 0.67
C THR A 153 54.62 3.62 1.15
N TYR A 154 55.74 3.37 1.84
CA TYR A 154 56.69 4.40 2.29
C TYR A 154 58.14 4.08 1.91
N LEU A 155 58.41 3.94 0.60
CA LEU A 155 59.75 4.07 0.00
C LEU A 155 59.65 4.83 -1.32
#